data_AF-A0AA35TCV0-F1
#
_entry.id   AF-A0AA35TCV0-F1
#
_cell.length_a   1.000
_cell.length_b   1.000
_cell.length_c   1.000
_cell.angle_alpha   90.00
_cell.angle_beta   90.00
_cell.angle_gamma   90.00
#
_symmetry.space_group_name_H-M   'P 1'
#
loop_
_entity.id
_entity.type
_entity.pdbx_description
1 polymer ?
#
loop_
_entity_poly.entity_id
_entity_poly.type
_entity_poly.pdbx_seq_one_letter_code
_entity_poly.pdbx_strand_id
1 'polypeptide(L)'
;VGPVYLRLDDPAFRSYVQYANQTYEEEEAGDEELGLDLSAPPPESWFHGRISRQTASSRLHDLLGEQGVYLVRESETQPGDYAISYLSRTGYVHHFKINSNCGDYFIGGRQFMSLSELIGFYSNCSCILENESLELPVVPPKPVPLYIMLRATAPHVKNPGTDELTIDVWEVFVLLSRLNDDWGWGHSQRSGESGLIPLMIMEDVVRWGVCVQVWTVT
;
A
#
# COMPACT_ATOMS: atom_id res chain seq x y z
N VAL A 1 5.18 -36.12 -37.15
CA VAL A 1 5.89 -35.00 -37.80
C VAL A 1 6.38 -34.11 -36.68
N GLY A 2 7.68 -34.11 -36.39
CA GLY A 2 8.25 -33.42 -35.21
C GLY A 2 8.36 -31.90 -35.43
N PRO A 3 8.62 -31.12 -34.37
CA PRO A 3 8.80 -29.67 -34.49
C PRO A 3 10.03 -29.37 -35.34
N VAL A 4 9.85 -28.49 -36.34
CA VAL A 4 10.93 -27.98 -37.18
C VAL A 4 11.62 -26.85 -36.41
N TYR A 5 12.82 -27.10 -35.91
CA TYR A 5 13.67 -26.05 -35.36
C TYR A 5 14.35 -25.33 -36.53
N LEU A 6 13.98 -24.07 -36.77
CA LEU A 6 14.69 -23.20 -37.72
C LEU A 6 16.12 -23.00 -37.22
N ARG A 7 17.11 -23.24 -38.08
CA ARG A 7 18.52 -22.99 -37.76
C ARG A 7 18.74 -21.47 -37.66
N LEU A 8 19.51 -21.04 -36.66
CA LEU A 8 19.82 -19.63 -36.43
C LEU A 8 20.50 -18.92 -37.62
N ASP A 9 21.06 -19.69 -38.55
CA ASP A 9 21.71 -19.20 -39.77
C ASP A 9 20.77 -19.10 -40.99
N ASP A 10 19.48 -19.40 -40.82
CA ASP A 10 18.48 -19.31 -41.89
C ASP A 10 18.17 -17.83 -42.23
N PRO A 11 18.32 -17.40 -43.50
CA PRO A 11 17.96 -16.05 -43.93
C PRO A 11 16.51 -15.67 -43.57
N ALA A 12 15.58 -16.63 -43.56
CA ALA A 12 14.19 -16.39 -43.17
C ALA A 12 14.05 -16.10 -41.67
N PHE A 13 14.92 -16.67 -40.84
CA PHE A 13 14.96 -16.38 -39.39
C PHE A 13 15.45 -14.95 -39.13
N ARG A 14 16.46 -14.48 -39.88
CA ARG A 14 16.91 -13.07 -39.77
C ARG A 14 15.83 -12.08 -40.19
N SER A 15 15.09 -12.35 -41.26
CA SER A 15 13.97 -11.52 -41.69
C SER A 15 12.82 -11.50 -40.67
N TYR A 16 12.54 -12.64 -40.04
CA TYR A 16 11.54 -12.73 -38.97
C TYR A 16 11.96 -11.96 -37.72
N VAL A 17 13.22 -12.07 -37.29
CA VAL A 17 13.75 -11.30 -36.16
C VAL A 17 13.75 -9.81 -36.48
N GLN A 18 14.08 -9.42 -37.72
CA GLN A 18 14.06 -8.02 -38.12
C GLN A 18 12.63 -7.46 -38.16
N TYR A 19 11.66 -8.21 -38.69
CA TYR A 19 10.24 -7.87 -38.65
C TYR A 19 9.70 -7.77 -37.22
N ALA A 20 10.03 -8.75 -36.36
CA ALA A 20 9.65 -8.76 -34.97
C ALA A 20 10.25 -7.55 -34.23
N ASN A 21 11.55 -7.27 -34.41
CA ASN A 21 12.20 -6.10 -33.82
C ASN A 21 11.59 -4.79 -34.32
N GLN A 22 11.19 -4.72 -35.59
CA GLN A 22 10.53 -3.55 -36.16
C GLN A 22 9.11 -3.35 -35.60
N THR A 23 8.41 -4.44 -35.27
CA THR A 23 7.12 -4.40 -34.57
C THR A 23 7.29 -4.02 -33.09
N TYR A 24 8.36 -4.50 -32.44
CA TYR A 24 8.73 -4.10 -31.07
C TYR A 24 9.15 -2.63 -30.98
N GLU A 25 9.85 -2.11 -31.99
CA GLU A 25 10.25 -0.69 -32.04
C GLU A 25 9.08 0.25 -32.39
N GLU A 26 8.05 -0.22 -33.12
CA GLU A 26 6.84 0.56 -33.41
C GLU A 26 5.87 0.64 -32.21
N GLU A 27 5.85 -0.33 -31.29
CA GLU A 27 5.07 -0.26 -30.04
C GLU A 27 5.73 0.62 -28.95
N GLU A 28 7.05 0.83 -29.00
CA GLU A 28 7.82 1.71 -28.08
C GLU A 28 7.89 3.17 -28.55
N ALA A 29 7.16 3.54 -29.61
CA ALA A 29 7.07 4.91 -30.09
C ALA A 29 5.77 5.56 -29.58
N GLY A 30 5.69 5.84 -28.27
CA GLY A 30 4.51 6.53 -27.77
C GLY A 30 4.32 6.75 -26.27
N ASP A 31 5.25 6.37 -25.38
CA ASP A 31 5.23 6.89 -24.02
C ASP A 31 6.31 7.98 -23.91
N GLU A 32 5.97 9.18 -24.38
CA GLU A 32 6.49 10.36 -23.70
C GLU A 32 6.05 10.21 -22.25
N GLU A 33 6.95 9.73 -21.39
CA GLU A 33 6.82 9.74 -19.94
C GLU A 33 6.65 11.22 -19.54
N LEU A 34 5.42 11.73 -19.64
CA LEU A 34 5.03 12.95 -18.97
C LEU A 34 5.41 12.67 -17.53
N GLY A 35 6.46 13.33 -17.05
CA GLY A 35 6.97 13.26 -15.69
C GLY A 35 5.96 13.85 -14.69
N LEU A 36 4.72 13.38 -14.76
CA LEU A 36 3.68 13.58 -13.80
C LEU A 36 4.15 12.81 -12.57
N ASP A 37 4.49 13.56 -11.55
CA ASP A 37 4.78 13.03 -10.24
C ASP A 37 3.52 12.31 -9.73
N LEU A 38 3.37 11.03 -10.03
CA LEU A 38 2.32 10.17 -9.49
C LEU A 38 2.58 9.82 -8.02
N SER A 39 3.59 10.44 -7.40
CA SER A 39 3.88 10.23 -5.99
C SER A 39 2.78 10.88 -5.14
N ALA A 40 2.02 10.05 -4.44
CA ALA A 40 1.21 10.54 -3.34
C ALA A 40 2.11 11.19 -2.27
N PRO A 41 1.56 12.12 -1.48
CA PRO A 41 2.20 12.52 -0.23
C PRO A 41 2.50 11.29 0.67
N PRO A 42 3.40 11.41 1.65
CA PRO A 42 3.68 10.31 2.59
C PRO A 42 2.40 9.79 3.26
N PRO A 43 2.20 8.46 3.42
CA PRO A 43 0.96 7.91 3.98
C PRO A 43 0.61 8.46 5.37
N GLU A 44 1.61 8.86 6.16
CA GLU A 44 1.44 9.51 7.46
C GLU A 44 0.69 10.85 7.38
N SER A 45 0.57 11.45 6.20
CA SER A 45 -0.16 12.70 6.01
C SER A 45 -1.63 12.52 5.63
N TRP A 46 -2.07 11.33 5.22
CA TRP A 46 -3.44 11.12 4.72
C TRP A 46 -4.11 9.82 5.19
N PHE A 47 -3.38 8.85 5.73
CA PHE A 47 -3.96 7.58 6.19
C PHE A 47 -4.28 7.62 7.69
N HIS A 48 -5.55 7.41 8.04
CA HIS A 48 -6.07 7.51 9.41
C HIS A 48 -6.29 6.14 10.05
N GLY A 49 -5.96 5.05 9.35
CA GLY A 49 -6.25 3.69 9.83
C GLY A 49 -7.74 3.47 10.03
N ARG A 50 -8.10 2.73 11.09
CA ARG A 50 -9.48 2.39 11.42
C ARG A 50 -10.20 3.50 12.20
N ILE A 51 -10.77 4.46 11.48
CA ILE A 51 -11.70 5.46 12.02
C ILE A 51 -13.10 5.34 11.40
N SER A 52 -14.12 5.79 12.14
CA SER A 52 -15.49 5.71 11.64
C SER A 52 -15.79 6.71 10.53
N ARG A 53 -16.79 6.41 9.70
CA ARG A 53 -17.32 7.33 8.70
C ARG A 53 -17.67 8.68 9.33
N GLN A 54 -18.34 8.66 10.48
CA GLN A 54 -18.74 9.88 11.20
C GLN A 54 -17.52 10.66 11.70
N THR A 55 -16.52 9.96 12.26
CA THR A 55 -15.27 10.60 12.74
C THR A 55 -14.52 11.26 11.59
N ALA A 56 -14.44 10.59 10.43
CA ALA A 56 -13.85 11.13 9.23
C ALA A 56 -14.60 12.38 8.73
N SER A 57 -15.93 12.34 8.67
CA SER A 57 -16.74 13.49 8.27
C SER A 57 -16.56 14.68 9.21
N SER A 58 -16.58 14.46 10.53
CA SER A 58 -16.34 15.53 11.50
C SER A 58 -14.98 16.20 11.30
N ARG A 59 -13.92 15.41 11.07
CA ARG A 59 -12.57 15.92 10.82
C ARG A 59 -12.48 16.75 9.55
N LEU A 60 -13.15 16.32 8.49
CA LEU A 60 -13.21 17.09 7.25
C LEU A 60 -14.00 18.38 7.46
N HIS A 61 -15.06 18.36 8.25
CA HIS A 61 -15.85 19.55 8.55
C HIS A 61 -15.09 20.62 9.35
N ASP A 62 -14.10 20.24 10.15
CA ASP A 62 -13.22 21.20 10.84
C ASP A 62 -12.40 22.06 9.85
N LEU A 63 -12.29 21.63 8.59
CA LEU A 63 -11.59 22.31 7.49
C LEU A 63 -12.57 22.88 6.45
N LEU A 64 -13.84 23.09 6.82
CA LEU A 64 -14.82 23.76 5.95
C LEU A 64 -14.29 25.11 5.48
N GLY A 65 -14.26 25.30 4.16
CA GLY A 65 -13.73 26.49 3.49
C GLY A 65 -12.44 26.21 2.71
N GLU A 66 -11.73 25.13 3.05
CA GLU A 66 -10.62 24.61 2.26
C GLU A 66 -11.13 23.75 1.08
N GLN A 67 -10.30 23.60 0.04
CA GLN A 67 -10.65 22.86 -1.17
C GLN A 67 -9.85 21.56 -1.27
N GLY A 68 -10.45 20.56 -1.90
CA GLY A 68 -9.79 19.29 -2.16
C GLY A 68 -9.42 18.50 -0.90
N VAL A 69 -10.09 18.73 0.23
CA VAL A 69 -9.72 18.16 1.52
C VAL A 69 -10.09 16.68 1.60
N TYR A 70 -9.14 15.83 1.99
CA TYR A 70 -9.40 14.39 2.03
C TYR A 70 -8.62 13.64 3.11
N LEU A 71 -9.10 12.43 3.40
CA LEU A 71 -8.36 11.42 4.15
C LEU A 71 -8.73 10.02 3.68
N VAL A 72 -7.84 9.07 3.90
CA VAL A 72 -8.08 7.64 3.65
C VAL A 72 -8.21 6.93 4.99
N ARG A 73 -9.15 6.00 5.07
CA ARG A 73 -9.41 5.18 6.26
C ARG A 73 -9.70 3.74 5.85
N GLU A 74 -9.50 2.82 6.78
CA GLU A 74 -10.02 1.46 6.65
C GLU A 74 -11.55 1.45 6.63
N SER A 75 -12.12 0.48 5.92
CA SER A 75 -13.55 0.24 5.87
C SER A 75 -14.03 -0.36 7.20
N GLU A 76 -15.08 0.22 7.77
CA GLU A 76 -15.68 -0.27 9.02
C GLU A 76 -16.43 -1.59 8.82
N THR A 77 -17.04 -1.74 7.64
CA THR A 77 -17.98 -2.82 7.34
C THR A 77 -17.31 -4.00 6.64
N GLN A 78 -16.15 -3.80 6.02
CA GLN A 78 -15.44 -4.82 5.27
C GLN A 78 -13.95 -4.76 5.59
N PRO A 79 -13.46 -5.62 6.49
CA PRO A 79 -12.03 -5.71 6.79
C PRO A 79 -11.21 -5.92 5.53
N GLY A 80 -10.09 -5.20 5.40
CA GLY A 80 -9.21 -5.25 4.23
C GLY A 80 -9.55 -4.25 3.12
N ASP A 81 -10.78 -3.72 3.09
CA ASP A 81 -11.16 -2.63 2.20
C ASP A 81 -10.86 -1.26 2.81
N TYR A 82 -10.82 -0.23 1.96
CA TYR A 82 -10.54 1.15 2.36
C TYR A 82 -11.63 2.10 1.86
N ALA A 83 -11.59 3.34 2.31
CA ALA A 83 -12.42 4.40 1.78
C ALA A 83 -11.69 5.75 1.78
N ILE A 84 -11.87 6.52 0.71
CA ILE A 84 -11.53 7.95 0.68
C ILE A 84 -12.72 8.72 1.23
N SER A 85 -12.50 9.55 2.24
CA SER A 85 -13.47 10.55 2.67
C SER A 85 -13.00 11.90 2.16
N TYR A 86 -13.85 12.60 1.41
CA TYR A 86 -13.50 13.81 0.65
C TYR A 86 -14.52 14.92 0.93
N LEU A 87 -14.06 16.13 1.21
CA LEU A 87 -14.90 17.32 1.36
C LEU A 87 -15.03 18.01 0.00
N SER A 88 -16.23 17.96 -0.59
CA SER A 88 -16.50 18.70 -1.82
C SER A 88 -16.52 20.21 -1.57
N ARG A 89 -16.21 20.98 -2.62
CA ARG A 89 -16.41 22.44 -2.68
C ARG A 89 -17.83 22.88 -2.31
N THR A 90 -18.81 21.98 -2.44
CA THR A 90 -20.20 22.19 -2.00
C THR A 90 -20.42 22.09 -0.49
N GLY A 91 -19.40 21.69 0.28
CA GLY A 91 -19.47 21.49 1.73
C GLY A 91 -19.98 20.09 2.15
N TYR A 92 -20.31 19.22 1.19
CA TYR A 92 -20.73 17.85 1.46
C TYR A 92 -19.53 16.90 1.52
N VAL A 93 -19.56 15.96 2.48
CA VAL A 93 -18.55 14.90 2.57
C VAL A 93 -19.00 13.68 1.76
N HIS A 94 -18.19 13.31 0.78
CA HIS A 94 -18.35 12.10 -0.03
C HIS A 94 -17.44 10.98 0.52
N HIS A 95 -17.90 9.74 0.41
CA HIS A 95 -17.10 8.57 0.77
C HIS A 95 -17.03 7.60 -0.40
N PHE A 96 -15.83 7.40 -0.93
CA PHE A 96 -15.57 6.50 -2.05
C PHE A 96 -14.99 5.20 -1.53
N LYS A 97 -15.64 4.08 -1.84
CA LYS A 97 -15.18 2.75 -1.46
C LYS A 97 -13.99 2.35 -2.33
N ILE A 98 -12.95 1.83 -1.71
CA ILE A 98 -11.83 1.16 -2.36
C ILE A 98 -11.89 -0.32 -1.96
N ASN A 99 -12.06 -1.20 -2.94
CA ASN A 99 -11.99 -2.64 -2.70
C ASN A 99 -10.53 -3.09 -2.81
N SER A 100 -10.06 -3.88 -1.85
CA SER A 100 -8.76 -4.54 -1.92
C SER A 100 -8.97 -5.99 -2.33
N ASN A 101 -8.29 -6.44 -3.37
CA ASN A 101 -8.37 -7.83 -3.82
C ASN A 101 -7.00 -8.31 -4.30
N CYS A 102 -6.47 -9.35 -3.66
CA CYS A 102 -5.19 -9.99 -4.01
C CYS A 102 -3.99 -9.03 -4.16
N GLY A 103 -3.98 -7.91 -3.44
CA GLY A 103 -2.91 -6.90 -3.48
C GLY A 103 -3.20 -5.70 -4.39
N ASP A 104 -4.24 -5.78 -5.22
CA ASP A 104 -4.71 -4.68 -6.07
C ASP A 104 -5.82 -3.87 -5.40
N TYR A 105 -5.95 -2.60 -5.80
CA TYR A 105 -6.91 -1.64 -5.27
C TYR A 105 -7.86 -1.14 -6.36
N PHE A 106 -9.17 -1.19 -6.09
CA PHE A 106 -10.20 -0.86 -7.07
C PHE A 106 -11.14 0.25 -6.59
N ILE A 107 -11.32 1.29 -7.40
CA ILE A 107 -12.24 2.41 -7.14
C ILE A 107 -12.90 2.86 -8.45
N GLY A 108 -14.23 2.97 -8.46
CA GLY A 108 -14.98 3.49 -9.62
C GLY A 108 -14.71 2.76 -10.95
N GLY A 109 -14.35 1.47 -10.91
CA GLY A 109 -14.01 0.67 -12.10
C GLY A 109 -12.56 0.77 -12.57
N ARG A 110 -11.69 1.48 -11.85
CA ARG A 110 -10.24 1.57 -12.11
C ARG A 110 -9.46 0.68 -11.14
N GLN A 111 -8.28 0.22 -11.57
CA GLN A 111 -7.36 -0.62 -10.81
C GLN A 111 -6.04 0.12 -10.56
N PHE A 112 -5.44 -0.11 -9.39
CA PHE A 112 -4.14 0.43 -8.98
C PHE A 112 -3.35 -0.64 -8.20
N MET A 113 -2.02 -0.61 -8.29
CA MET A 113 -1.14 -1.56 -7.60
C MET A 113 -0.90 -1.19 -6.13
N SER A 114 -1.11 0.07 -5.75
CA SER A 114 -1.01 0.52 -4.36
C SER A 114 -1.98 1.66 -4.04
N LEU A 115 -2.27 1.86 -2.75
CA LEU A 115 -3.01 3.05 -2.30
C LEU A 115 -2.26 4.34 -2.65
N SER A 116 -0.93 4.35 -2.56
CA SER A 116 -0.14 5.54 -2.91
C SER A 116 -0.29 5.91 -4.38
N GLU A 117 -0.25 4.93 -5.28
CA GLU A 117 -0.49 5.17 -6.71
C GLU A 117 -1.90 5.71 -6.97
N LEU A 118 -2.91 5.12 -6.33
CA LEU A 118 -4.30 5.58 -6.42
C LEU A 118 -4.44 7.03 -5.97
N ILE A 119 -3.87 7.38 -4.81
CA ILE A 119 -3.95 8.74 -4.27
C ILE A 119 -3.18 9.72 -5.14
N GLY A 120 -1.99 9.37 -5.62
CA GLY A 120 -1.21 10.21 -6.55
C GLY A 120 -1.97 10.46 -7.85
N PHE A 121 -2.61 9.43 -8.42
CA PHE A 121 -3.43 9.55 -9.62
C PHE A 121 -4.59 10.54 -9.45
N TYR A 122 -5.35 10.45 -8.35
CA TYR A 122 -6.46 11.38 -8.08
C TYR A 122 -6.01 12.75 -7.55
N SER A 123 -4.73 12.91 -7.23
CA SER A 123 -4.13 14.21 -6.89
C SER A 123 -3.69 14.96 -8.16
N ASN A 124 -3.07 14.25 -9.11
CA ASN A 124 -2.31 14.87 -10.20
C ASN A 124 -2.88 14.62 -11.60
N CYS A 125 -3.65 13.55 -11.81
CA CYS A 125 -4.03 13.08 -13.15
C CYS A 125 -5.55 13.05 -13.39
N SER A 126 -6.36 12.81 -12.35
CA SER A 126 -7.80 12.70 -12.49
C SER A 126 -8.53 13.38 -11.35
N CYS A 127 -9.71 13.92 -11.65
CA CYS A 127 -10.61 14.40 -10.61
C CYS A 127 -11.36 13.22 -9.98
N ILE A 128 -11.62 13.30 -8.66
CA ILE A 128 -12.42 12.32 -7.92
C ILE A 128 -13.92 12.64 -7.99
N LEU A 129 -14.24 13.92 -8.14
CA LEU A 129 -15.56 14.47 -8.48
C LEU A 129 -15.42 15.39 -9.70
N GLU A 130 -16.52 15.93 -10.22
CA GLU A 130 -16.47 16.82 -11.38
C GLU A 130 -15.64 18.09 -11.07
N ASN A 131 -14.50 18.25 -11.74
CA ASN A 131 -13.54 19.35 -11.56
C ASN A 131 -12.95 19.49 -10.14
N GLU A 132 -12.87 18.38 -9.41
CA GLU A 132 -12.40 18.34 -8.03
C GLU A 132 -11.40 17.18 -7.83
N SER A 133 -10.13 17.49 -7.51
CA SER A 133 -9.06 16.53 -7.24
C SER A 133 -8.71 16.44 -5.74
N LEU A 134 -7.85 15.50 -5.38
CA LEU A 134 -7.32 15.37 -4.03
C LEU A 134 -6.18 16.39 -3.82
N GLU A 135 -6.46 17.50 -3.15
CA GLU A 135 -5.50 18.62 -3.03
C GLU A 135 -4.91 18.70 -1.62
N LEU A 136 -5.72 18.56 -0.56
CA LEU A 136 -5.31 18.79 0.82
C LEU A 136 -5.50 17.54 1.70
N PRO A 137 -4.43 16.76 1.97
CA PRO A 137 -4.52 15.62 2.88
C PRO A 137 -4.65 16.08 4.34
N VAL A 138 -5.56 15.46 5.09
CA VAL A 138 -5.70 15.70 6.54
C VAL A 138 -4.72 14.82 7.30
N VAL A 139 -3.89 15.41 8.16
CA VAL A 139 -2.95 14.66 8.99
C VAL A 139 -3.70 13.94 10.14
N PRO A 140 -3.46 12.64 10.38
CA PRO A 140 -4.00 11.93 11.53
C PRO A 140 -3.48 12.55 12.85
N PRO A 141 -4.29 12.58 13.93
CA PRO A 141 -3.94 13.29 15.16
C PRO A 141 -2.88 12.56 15.99
N LYS A 142 -2.74 11.26 15.72
CA LYS A 142 -1.80 10.34 16.32
C LYS A 142 -1.17 9.57 15.17
N PRO A 143 0.14 9.26 15.24
CA PRO A 143 0.77 8.40 14.25
C PRO A 143 -0.02 7.10 14.10
N VAL A 144 -0.39 6.78 12.86
CA VAL A 144 -0.99 5.50 12.53
C VAL A 144 0.17 4.55 12.21
N PRO A 145 0.32 3.42 12.91
CA PRO A 145 1.35 2.45 12.56
C PRO A 145 1.03 1.89 11.17
N LEU A 146 1.76 2.34 10.16
CA LEU A 146 1.67 1.81 8.79
C LEU A 146 2.13 0.35 8.71
N TYR A 147 2.96 -0.04 9.67
CA TYR A 147 3.46 -1.38 9.90
C TYR A 147 3.16 -1.74 11.36
N ILE A 148 2.57 -2.91 11.57
CA ILE A 148 2.36 -3.43 12.92
C ILE A 148 3.71 -3.98 13.41
N MET A 149 4.36 -3.27 14.31
CA MET A 149 5.56 -3.76 15.00
C MET A 149 5.15 -4.67 16.16
N LEU A 150 5.64 -5.90 16.12
CA LEU A 150 5.44 -6.90 17.15
C LEU A 150 6.76 -7.19 17.86
N ARG A 151 6.71 -7.40 19.17
CA ARG A 151 7.84 -7.88 19.96
C ARG A 151 7.54 -9.28 20.48
N ALA A 152 8.50 -10.19 20.32
CA ALA A 152 8.40 -11.53 20.85
C ALA A 152 8.56 -11.52 22.38
N THR A 153 7.59 -12.13 23.07
CA THR A 153 7.58 -12.27 24.54
C THR A 153 8.07 -13.64 25.01
N ALA A 154 8.18 -14.60 24.08
CA ALA A 154 8.67 -15.95 24.31
C ALA A 154 9.47 -16.40 23.07
N PRO A 155 10.38 -17.38 23.21
CA PRO A 155 11.10 -17.91 22.07
C PRO A 155 10.23 -18.89 21.28
N HIS A 156 10.49 -19.01 19.98
CA HIS A 156 9.88 -20.03 19.10
C HIS A 156 10.95 -20.67 18.23
N VAL A 157 10.91 -21.99 18.07
CA VAL A 157 11.81 -22.71 17.17
C VAL A 157 11.01 -23.16 15.96
N LYS A 158 11.49 -22.81 14.77
CA LYS A 158 10.80 -23.16 13.54
C LYS A 158 10.66 -24.66 13.36
N ASN A 159 9.54 -25.10 12.81
CA ASN A 159 9.41 -26.46 12.32
C ASN A 159 10.24 -26.64 11.03
N PRO A 160 11.06 -27.71 10.92
CA PRO A 160 11.84 -27.95 9.71
C PRO A 160 10.95 -28.14 8.47
N GLY A 161 11.30 -27.46 7.38
CA GLY A 161 10.56 -27.54 6.11
C GLY A 161 9.30 -26.69 6.04
N THR A 162 9.03 -25.87 7.06
CA THR A 162 7.98 -24.83 7.01
C THR A 162 8.60 -23.45 6.83
N ASP A 163 7.77 -22.47 6.47
CA ASP A 163 8.18 -21.06 6.35
C ASP A 163 8.25 -20.35 7.72
N GLU A 164 8.22 -21.08 8.84
CA GLU A 164 8.30 -20.51 10.18
C GLU A 164 9.68 -19.89 10.47
N LEU A 165 9.66 -18.78 11.19
CA LEU A 165 10.88 -18.16 11.70
C LEU A 165 11.27 -18.76 13.05
N THR A 166 12.59 -18.86 13.29
CA THR A 166 13.11 -19.07 14.65
C THR A 166 13.20 -17.70 15.32
N ILE A 167 12.62 -17.60 16.51
CA ILE A 167 12.35 -16.33 17.18
C ILE A 167 13.00 -16.36 18.55
N ASP A 168 13.82 -15.34 18.82
CA ASP A 168 14.37 -15.11 20.15
C ASP A 168 13.45 -14.18 20.96
N VAL A 169 13.51 -14.30 22.29
CA VAL A 169 12.77 -13.38 23.18
C VAL A 169 13.26 -11.96 22.94
N TRP A 170 12.32 -11.00 22.91
CA TRP A 170 12.54 -9.58 22.64
C TRP A 170 12.91 -9.21 21.21
N GLU A 171 12.94 -10.17 20.29
CA GLU A 171 13.09 -9.88 18.87
C GLU A 171 11.86 -9.11 18.34
N VAL A 172 12.11 -8.17 17.43
CA VAL A 172 11.08 -7.29 16.86
C VAL A 172 10.81 -7.65 15.41
N PHE A 173 9.54 -7.71 15.06
CA PHE A 173 9.05 -8.07 13.75
C PHE A 173 8.13 -6.99 13.20
N VAL A 174 8.17 -6.78 11.89
CA VAL A 174 7.11 -6.08 11.16
C VAL A 174 6.13 -7.14 10.68
N LEU A 175 4.88 -7.09 11.16
CA LEU A 175 3.81 -7.95 10.67
C LEU A 175 3.34 -7.42 9.32
N LEU A 176 3.56 -8.21 8.28
CA LEU A 176 3.21 -7.90 6.90
C LEU A 176 1.80 -8.36 6.56
N SER A 177 1.36 -9.51 7.08
CA SER A 177 0.01 -10.02 6.88
C SER A 177 -0.45 -10.88 8.05
N ARG A 178 -1.68 -10.67 8.51
CA ARG A 178 -2.32 -11.56 9.50
C ARG A 178 -3.07 -12.66 8.74
N LEU A 179 -2.69 -13.92 8.97
CA LEU A 179 -3.30 -15.06 8.28
C LEU A 179 -4.52 -15.59 9.05
N ASN A 180 -4.39 -15.66 10.37
CA ASN A 180 -5.46 -16.03 11.30
C ASN A 180 -5.13 -15.48 12.71
N ASP A 181 -5.84 -15.93 13.74
CA ASP A 181 -5.62 -15.48 15.11
C ASP A 181 -4.29 -15.96 15.71
N ASP A 182 -3.76 -17.08 15.21
CA ASP A 182 -2.55 -17.73 15.74
C ASP A 182 -1.29 -17.38 14.94
N TRP A 183 -1.41 -17.05 13.65
CA TRP A 183 -0.28 -16.91 12.72
C TRP A 183 -0.34 -15.64 11.87
N GLY A 184 0.83 -15.05 11.67
CA GLY A 184 1.06 -13.96 10.74
C GLY A 184 2.30 -14.19 9.90
N TRP A 185 2.38 -13.54 8.75
CA TRP A 185 3.59 -13.39 7.97
C TRP A 185 4.31 -12.12 8.44
N GLY A 186 5.55 -12.24 8.90
CA GLY A 186 6.32 -11.13 9.46
C GLY A 186 7.76 -11.10 8.98
N HIS A 187 8.39 -9.94 9.11
CA HIS A 187 9.78 -9.68 8.74
C HIS A 187 10.59 -9.34 10.00
N SER A 188 11.62 -10.14 10.31
CA SER A 188 12.50 -9.91 11.45
C SER A 188 13.36 -8.66 11.22
N GLN A 189 13.34 -7.73 12.18
CA GLN A 189 14.22 -6.56 12.17
C GLN A 189 15.67 -6.91 12.51
N ARG A 190 15.92 -8.11 13.06
CA ARG A 190 17.26 -8.56 13.47
C ARG A 190 17.93 -9.38 12.36
N SER A 191 17.25 -10.39 11.82
CA SER A 191 17.82 -11.28 10.81
C SER A 191 17.56 -10.80 9.37
N GLY A 192 16.56 -9.94 9.16
CA GLY A 192 16.10 -9.55 7.82
C GLY A 192 15.34 -10.65 7.07
N GLU A 193 15.02 -11.75 7.73
CA GLU A 193 14.23 -12.84 7.13
C GLU A 193 12.73 -12.57 7.28
N SER A 194 11.95 -13.02 6.28
CA SER A 194 10.50 -13.01 6.31
C SER A 194 9.96 -14.44 6.39
N GLY A 195 8.90 -14.65 7.18
CA GLY A 195 8.29 -15.95 7.35
C GLY A 195 7.10 -15.94 8.31
N LEU A 196 6.61 -17.13 8.65
CA LEU A 196 5.52 -17.32 9.59
C LEU A 196 5.99 -17.05 11.03
N ILE A 197 5.23 -16.21 11.72
CA ILE A 197 5.41 -15.89 13.14
C ILE A 197 4.15 -16.25 13.92
N PRO A 198 4.27 -16.91 15.09
CA PRO A 198 3.13 -17.20 15.95
C PRO A 198 2.71 -15.94 16.69
N LEU A 199 1.50 -15.45 16.45
CA LEU A 199 0.96 -14.21 17.02
C LEU A 199 0.69 -14.32 18.51
N MET A 200 0.46 -15.53 19.02
CA MET A 200 0.21 -15.79 20.44
C MET A 200 1.37 -15.41 21.37
N ILE A 201 2.60 -15.38 20.85
CA ILE A 201 3.80 -14.97 21.60
C ILE A 201 4.21 -13.53 21.32
N MET A 202 3.42 -12.79 20.55
CA MET A 202 3.72 -11.44 20.12
C MET A 202 2.91 -10.41 20.90
N GLU A 203 3.53 -9.26 21.18
CA GLU A 203 2.84 -8.08 21.70
C GLU A 203 3.05 -6.86 20.80
N ASP A 204 2.04 -5.99 20.73
CA ASP A 204 2.12 -4.74 19.97
C ASP A 204 3.12 -3.78 20.62
N VAL A 205 4.12 -3.36 19.86
CA VAL A 205 5.09 -2.34 20.29
C VAL A 205 4.43 -0.96 20.40
N VAL A 206 3.33 -0.74 19.65
CA VAL A 206 2.61 0.55 19.56
C VAL A 206 1.86 0.92 20.86
N ARG A 207 1.78 0.02 21.86
CA ARG A 207 1.14 0.34 23.15
C ARG A 207 1.97 1.20 24.10
N TRP A 208 3.20 1.56 23.76
CA TRP A 208 4.00 2.46 24.59
C TRP A 208 3.85 3.90 24.09
N GLY A 209 2.89 4.62 24.69
CA GLY A 209 2.82 6.08 24.67
C GLY A 209 3.97 6.71 25.45
N VAL A 210 5.21 6.47 24.99
CA VAL A 210 6.40 7.15 25.48
C VAL A 210 7.19 7.59 24.26
N CYS A 211 7.24 8.91 24.08
CA CYS A 211 8.24 9.59 23.27
C CYS A 211 9.60 8.91 23.47
N VAL A 212 10.07 8.17 22.47
CA VAL A 212 11.47 7.76 22.46
C VAL A 212 12.23 9.00 22.01
N GLN A 213 12.70 9.76 23.00
CA GLN A 213 13.65 10.83 22.77
C GLN A 213 14.82 10.24 21.98
N VAL A 214 15.09 10.89 20.86
CA VAL A 214 16.32 10.68 20.09
C VAL A 214 17.46 11.06 21.04
N TRP A 215 18.17 10.08 21.58
CA TRP A 215 19.44 10.33 22.23
C TRP A 215 20.45 10.62 21.12
N THR A 216 20.62 11.89 20.77
CA THR A 216 21.84 12.31 20.09
C THR A 216 22.99 12.08 21.06
N VAL A 217 23.85 11.12 20.72
CA VAL A 217 25.15 10.95 21.37
C VAL A 217 25.94 12.23 21.11
N THR A 218 26.38 12.88 22.18
CA THR A 218 27.41 13.94 22.17
C THR A 218 28.75 13.34 22.56
#